data_AF-A0A934GTD8-F1
#
_entry.id   AF-A0A934GTD8-F1
#
_cell.length_a   1.000
_cell.length_b   1.000
_cell.length_c   1.000
_cell.angle_alpha   90.00
_cell.angle_beta   90.00
_cell.angle_gamma   90.00
#
_symmetry.space_group_name_H-M   'P 1'
#
loop_
_entity.id
_entity.type
_entity.pdbx_description
1 polymer ?
#
loop_
_entity_poly.entity_id
_entity_poly.type
_entity_poly.pdbx_seq_one_letter_code
_entity_poly.pdbx_strand_id
1 'polypeptide(L)'
;MSKRLALPVACIIFGFILIGIVSSNTPVSHAQEGERNLAALRGSAVYAEFCSACHGPKGEAIGSAPGFVSIAEFDPATVRAQIVEGYDSDENTPVKMVGYGIEAGGPLQSTQIDDVVAYMLTWQTGDTPELPDAQLEPGAVVYTGPGNPSEGATVYAYACLGCHGRDAKGRGKANFPRFTIDENSVRVAATGDGHGFVPAFADNAGGPLAPQQLDNLDAYLRTIDVEKEEEGPQGVTILLMVLGLGAVGIVGGVYVAANRQGRAAG
;
A
#
# COMPACT_ATOMS: atom_id res chain seq x y z
N MET A 1 63.57 60.82 33.25
CA MET A 1 62.60 61.02 32.16
C MET A 1 62.11 59.65 31.69
N SER A 2 60.93 59.24 32.19
CA SER A 2 60.31 57.93 31.88
C SER A 2 59.47 58.06 30.60
N LYS A 3 59.77 57.25 29.58
CA LYS A 3 58.94 57.11 28.38
C LYS A 3 57.95 55.97 28.61
N ARG A 4 56.65 56.27 28.63
CA ARG A 4 55.57 55.28 28.64
C ARG A 4 55.37 54.75 27.22
N LEU A 5 55.54 53.45 27.06
CA LEU A 5 55.29 52.70 25.82
C LEU A 5 53.79 52.34 25.79
N ALA A 6 53.03 52.94 24.88
CA ALA A 6 51.64 52.58 24.63
C ALA A 6 51.62 51.37 23.68
N LEU A 7 51.16 50.22 24.18
CA LEU A 7 50.92 49.02 23.39
C LEU A 7 49.58 49.17 22.64
N PRO A 8 49.49 48.92 21.32
CA PRO A 8 48.26 49.14 20.57
C PRO A 8 47.26 48.01 20.84
N VAL A 9 46.09 48.40 21.36
CA VAL A 9 44.90 47.56 21.63
C VAL A 9 44.31 46.91 20.36
N ALA A 10 44.87 47.19 19.18
CA ALA A 10 44.37 46.75 17.88
C ALA A 10 44.53 45.24 17.60
N CYS A 11 45.43 44.51 18.28
CA CYS A 11 45.65 43.08 18.00
C CYS A 11 44.64 42.13 18.68
N ILE A 12 43.87 42.60 19.67
CA ILE A 12 42.96 41.72 20.43
C ILE A 12 41.61 41.54 19.72
N ILE A 13 41.18 42.52 18.91
CA ILE A 13 39.88 42.47 18.22
C ILE A 13 39.91 41.51 17.01
N PHE A 14 41.06 41.33 16.36
CA PHE A 14 41.19 40.43 15.22
C PHE A 14 41.21 38.93 15.60
N GLY A 15 41.60 38.61 16.85
CA GLY A 15 41.62 37.24 17.36
C GLY A 15 40.23 36.65 17.64
N PHE A 16 39.24 37.49 17.96
CA PHE A 16 37.87 37.03 18.22
C PHE A 16 37.03 36.86 16.95
N ILE A 17 37.40 37.51 15.85
CA ILE A 17 36.67 37.40 14.57
C ILE A 17 37.03 36.09 13.83
N LEU A 18 38.22 35.52 14.07
CA LEU A 18 38.63 34.25 13.45
C LEU A 18 38.25 33.00 14.24
N ILE A 19 37.89 33.11 15.52
CA ILE A 19 37.43 31.98 16.34
C ILE A 19 35.91 31.74 16.17
N GLY A 20 35.16 32.72 15.67
CA GLY A 20 33.70 32.61 15.45
C GLY A 20 33.26 31.85 14.21
N ILE A 21 34.19 31.37 13.36
CA ILE A 21 33.87 30.69 12.08
C ILE A 21 34.00 29.15 12.19
N VAL A 22 34.53 28.61 13.29
CA VAL A 22 34.75 27.17 13.47
C VAL A 22 33.94 26.64 14.65
N SER A 23 32.61 26.53 14.49
CA SER A 23 31.74 25.53 15.15
C SER A 23 30.26 25.86 14.92
N SER A 24 29.78 25.55 13.72
CA SER A 24 28.34 25.43 13.46
C SER A 24 27.98 23.97 13.18
N ASN A 25 28.39 23.05 14.05
CA ASN A 25 27.73 21.75 14.17
C ASN A 25 26.47 21.97 15.03
N THR A 26 25.40 22.39 14.36
CA THR A 26 24.14 22.71 15.03
C THR A 26 23.30 21.43 15.23
N PRO A 27 22.62 21.25 16.37
CA PRO A 27 21.69 20.12 16.60
C PRO A 27 20.51 20.08 15.61
N VAL A 28 20.28 21.17 14.86
CA VAL A 28 19.22 21.30 13.86
C VAL A 28 19.50 20.45 12.63
N SER A 29 20.75 20.32 12.16
CA SER A 29 21.06 19.53 10.96
C SER A 29 20.81 18.04 11.17
N HIS A 30 21.18 17.51 12.34
CA HIS A 30 20.93 16.11 12.69
C HIS A 30 19.45 15.81 12.93
N ALA A 31 18.70 16.75 13.53
CA ALA A 31 17.25 16.59 13.67
C ALA A 31 16.54 16.57 12.31
N GLN A 32 16.93 17.48 11.40
CA GLN A 32 16.39 17.53 10.04
C GLN A 32 16.77 16.29 9.22
N GLU A 33 17.98 15.78 9.40
CA GLU A 33 18.44 14.52 8.78
C GLU A 33 17.68 13.31 9.31
N GLY A 34 17.46 13.23 10.64
CA GLY A 34 16.64 12.20 11.26
C GLY A 34 15.21 12.19 10.71
N GLU A 35 14.57 13.35 10.60
CA GLU A 35 13.23 13.46 10.01
C GLU A 35 13.19 13.03 8.53
N ARG A 36 14.20 13.40 7.72
CA ARG A 36 14.29 12.95 6.32
C ARG A 36 14.43 11.42 6.22
N ASN A 37 15.25 10.82 7.08
CA ASN A 37 15.44 9.37 7.10
C ASN A 37 14.15 8.65 7.52
N LEU A 38 13.42 9.19 8.50
CA LEU A 38 12.11 8.66 8.89
C LEU A 38 11.07 8.79 7.79
N ALA A 39 11.06 9.91 7.06
CA ALA A 39 10.19 10.10 5.90
C ALA A 39 10.50 9.08 4.79
N ALA A 40 11.79 8.88 4.48
CA ALA A 40 12.20 7.88 3.50
C ALA A 40 11.83 6.45 3.92
N LEU A 41 11.93 6.11 5.21
CA LEU A 41 11.50 4.80 5.73
C LEU A 41 9.99 4.59 5.65
N ARG A 42 9.18 5.61 5.94
CA ARG A 42 7.72 5.53 5.72
C ARG A 42 7.39 5.45 4.23
N GLY A 43 8.11 6.22 3.42
CA GLY A 43 7.99 6.24 1.97
C GLY A 43 8.29 4.90 1.33
N SER A 44 9.31 4.17 1.82
CA SER A 44 9.67 2.85 1.29
C SER A 44 8.53 1.84 1.46
N ALA A 45 7.81 1.88 2.58
CA ALA A 45 6.65 1.03 2.80
C ALA A 45 5.51 1.33 1.83
N VAL A 46 5.21 2.61 1.61
CA VAL A 46 4.18 3.03 0.64
C VAL A 46 4.61 2.68 -0.79
N TYR A 47 5.88 2.91 -1.13
CA TYR A 47 6.44 2.60 -2.44
C TYR A 47 6.42 1.09 -2.73
N ALA A 48 6.75 0.26 -1.73
CA ALA A 48 6.65 -1.19 -1.84
C ALA A 48 5.21 -1.67 -2.10
N GLU A 49 4.24 -1.03 -1.45
CA GLU A 49 2.84 -1.40 -1.58
C GLU A 49 2.25 -1.00 -2.94
N PHE A 50 2.61 0.16 -3.49
CA PHE A 50 1.90 0.73 -4.65
C PHE A 50 2.73 0.87 -5.93
N CYS A 51 4.05 1.00 -5.84
CA CYS A 51 4.87 1.49 -6.95
C CYS A 51 5.84 0.43 -7.49
N SER A 52 6.48 -0.34 -6.60
CA SER A 52 7.57 -1.24 -6.98
C SER A 52 7.14 -2.36 -7.92
N ALA A 53 5.85 -2.72 -7.93
CA ALA A 53 5.28 -3.73 -8.82
C ALA A 53 5.40 -3.40 -10.31
N CYS A 54 5.51 -2.11 -10.67
CA CYS A 54 5.68 -1.65 -12.05
C CYS A 54 7.04 -0.96 -12.25
N HIS A 55 7.46 -0.16 -11.27
CA HIS A 55 8.67 0.65 -11.38
C HIS A 55 9.93 -0.04 -10.85
N GLY A 56 9.82 -1.19 -10.18
CA GLY A 56 10.93 -1.84 -9.51
C GLY A 56 11.35 -1.17 -8.20
N PRO A 57 12.21 -1.83 -7.40
CA PRO A 57 12.60 -1.33 -6.08
C PRO A 57 13.22 0.07 -6.04
N LYS A 58 13.92 0.48 -7.08
CA LYS A 58 14.61 1.78 -7.20
C LYS A 58 14.25 2.52 -8.50
N GLY A 59 13.08 2.25 -9.06
CA GLY A 59 12.64 2.92 -10.28
C GLY A 59 13.32 2.40 -11.56
N GLU A 60 13.96 1.25 -11.53
CA GLU A 60 14.69 0.67 -12.67
C GLU A 60 13.79 0.02 -13.73
N ALA A 61 12.50 -0.15 -13.43
CA ALA A 61 11.56 -1.04 -14.12
C ALA A 61 11.95 -2.52 -14.04
N ILE A 62 10.95 -3.40 -14.08
CA ILE A 62 11.13 -4.86 -13.92
C ILE A 62 10.62 -5.67 -15.12
N GLY A 63 10.18 -4.98 -16.17
CA GLY A 63 9.63 -5.56 -17.38
C GLY A 63 9.85 -4.63 -18.57
N SER A 64 9.56 -5.13 -19.76
CA SER A 64 9.59 -4.42 -21.04
C SER A 64 8.20 -4.19 -21.63
N ALA A 65 7.15 -4.79 -21.04
CA ALA A 65 5.77 -4.51 -21.42
C ALA A 65 5.42 -3.04 -21.18
N PRO A 66 4.49 -2.45 -21.94
CA PRO A 66 4.06 -1.09 -21.69
C PRO A 66 3.53 -0.92 -20.25
N GLY A 67 3.93 0.18 -19.59
CA GLY A 67 3.65 0.44 -18.17
C GLY A 67 4.84 0.16 -17.24
N PHE A 68 5.78 -0.71 -17.61
CA PHE A 68 7.04 -0.88 -16.88
C PHE A 68 8.06 0.18 -17.34
N VAL A 69 7.94 1.37 -16.78
CA VAL A 69 8.77 2.53 -17.14
C VAL A 69 9.78 2.84 -16.04
N SER A 70 11.03 3.06 -16.44
CA SER A 70 12.07 3.49 -15.50
C SER A 70 11.81 4.93 -15.07
N ILE A 71 11.92 5.17 -13.76
CA ILE A 71 11.77 6.47 -13.09
C ILE A 71 12.99 6.79 -12.22
N ALA A 72 14.13 6.15 -12.49
CA ALA A 72 15.38 6.35 -11.75
C ALA A 72 15.89 7.80 -11.83
N GLU A 73 15.56 8.50 -12.93
CA GLU A 73 15.79 9.93 -13.11
C GLU A 73 14.46 10.69 -13.06
N PHE A 74 14.36 11.70 -12.20
CA PHE A 74 13.11 12.42 -11.98
C PHE A 74 13.34 13.84 -11.42
N ASP A 75 12.36 14.70 -11.64
CA ASP A 75 12.18 15.96 -10.91
C ASP A 75 11.18 15.75 -9.75
N PRO A 76 11.53 16.07 -8.48
CA PRO A 76 10.68 15.78 -7.33
C PRO A 76 9.29 16.42 -7.38
N ALA A 77 9.17 17.64 -7.90
CA ALA A 77 7.89 18.33 -7.99
C ALA A 77 6.99 17.70 -9.07
N THR A 78 7.59 17.36 -10.20
CA THR A 78 6.91 16.68 -11.32
C THR A 78 6.41 15.31 -10.91
N VAL A 79 7.26 14.46 -10.32
CA VAL A 79 6.86 13.11 -9.93
C VAL A 79 5.80 13.13 -8.83
N ARG A 80 5.88 14.08 -7.90
CA ARG A 80 4.84 14.28 -6.89
C ARG A 80 3.49 14.56 -7.54
N ALA A 81 3.43 15.46 -8.52
CA ALA A 81 2.20 15.79 -9.23
C ALA A 81 1.66 14.56 -9.99
N GLN A 82 2.53 13.80 -10.64
CA GLN A 82 2.17 12.56 -11.34
C GLN A 82 1.64 11.48 -10.38
N ILE A 83 2.18 11.37 -9.16
CA ILE A 83 1.65 10.45 -8.14
C ILE A 83 0.25 10.91 -7.68
N VAL A 84 0.05 12.22 -7.47
CA VAL A 84 -1.25 12.75 -7.05
C VAL A 84 -2.32 12.50 -8.10
N GLU A 85 -2.11 13.00 -9.33
CA GLU A 85 -3.12 13.07 -10.38
C GLU A 85 -3.16 11.82 -11.27
N GLY A 86 -2.09 11.03 -11.27
CA GLY A 86 -1.81 10.02 -12.28
C GLY A 86 -0.99 10.61 -13.42
N TYR A 87 -0.59 9.75 -14.35
CA TYR A 87 0.22 10.15 -15.49
C TYR A 87 -0.18 9.40 -16.75
N ASP A 88 -0.37 10.17 -17.81
CA ASP A 88 -0.68 9.71 -19.15
C ASP A 88 0.24 10.48 -20.11
N SER A 89 1.22 9.81 -20.70
CA SER A 89 2.23 10.46 -21.54
C SER A 89 1.64 11.04 -22.83
N ASP A 90 0.63 10.39 -23.39
CA ASP A 90 -0.13 10.80 -24.57
C ASP A 90 -1.42 9.96 -24.74
N GLU A 91 -2.32 10.40 -25.62
CA GLU A 91 -3.63 9.76 -25.85
C GLU A 91 -3.57 8.28 -26.30
N ASN A 92 -2.46 7.85 -26.88
CA ASN A 92 -2.21 6.50 -27.37
C ASN A 92 -1.39 5.66 -26.39
N THR A 93 -1.10 6.17 -25.18
CA THR A 93 -0.37 5.42 -24.16
C THR A 93 -1.17 4.17 -23.80
N PRO A 94 -0.63 2.96 -24.02
CA PRO A 94 -1.35 1.71 -23.81
C PRO A 94 -1.65 1.44 -22.33
N VAL A 95 -0.80 1.92 -21.41
CA VAL A 95 -0.97 1.80 -19.96
C VAL A 95 -0.64 3.13 -19.30
N LYS A 96 -1.60 3.65 -18.52
CA LYS A 96 -1.56 4.91 -17.80
C LYS A 96 -1.32 4.64 -16.32
N MET A 97 -0.68 5.59 -15.65
CA MET A 97 -0.55 5.55 -14.20
C MET A 97 -1.79 6.17 -13.56
N VAL A 98 -2.45 5.43 -12.68
CA VAL A 98 -3.61 5.94 -11.92
C VAL A 98 -3.21 7.06 -10.96
N GLY A 99 -4.15 7.94 -10.63
CA GLY A 99 -3.97 8.91 -9.54
C GLY A 99 -4.08 8.25 -8.17
N TYR A 100 -3.09 8.47 -7.33
CA TYR A 100 -3.03 7.92 -5.96
C TYR A 100 -3.54 8.92 -4.91
N GLY A 101 -3.61 10.21 -5.24
CA GLY A 101 -4.15 11.23 -4.34
C GLY A 101 -5.63 11.03 -4.05
N ILE A 102 -6.07 11.36 -2.84
CA ILE A 102 -7.48 11.23 -2.43
C ILE A 102 -8.45 11.93 -3.38
N GLU A 103 -8.11 13.14 -3.83
CA GLU A 103 -8.96 13.94 -4.72
C GLU A 103 -9.03 13.37 -6.14
N ALA A 104 -7.97 12.69 -6.59
CA ALA A 104 -7.91 11.97 -7.85
C ALA A 104 -8.52 10.56 -7.78
N GLY A 105 -9.12 10.18 -6.65
CA GLY A 105 -9.78 8.87 -6.47
C GLY A 105 -8.87 7.75 -5.96
N GLY A 106 -7.71 8.08 -5.39
CA GLY A 106 -6.79 7.15 -4.76
C GLY A 106 -6.81 7.13 -3.21
N PRO A 107 -5.97 6.29 -2.58
CA PRO A 107 -5.98 6.09 -1.13
C PRO A 107 -4.98 6.97 -0.37
N LEU A 108 -4.04 7.63 -1.03
CA LEU A 108 -2.89 8.26 -0.38
C LEU A 108 -3.18 9.71 0.04
N GLN A 109 -2.85 10.00 1.30
CA GLN A 109 -2.77 11.36 1.80
C GLN A 109 -1.55 12.08 1.21
N SER A 110 -1.63 13.41 1.14
CA SER A 110 -0.51 14.25 0.66
C SER A 110 0.79 13.94 1.39
N THR A 111 0.76 13.73 2.71
CA THR A 111 1.95 13.42 3.50
C THR A 111 2.56 12.05 3.16
N GLN A 112 1.75 11.06 2.78
CA GLN A 112 2.24 9.76 2.33
C GLN A 112 2.93 9.88 0.97
N ILE A 113 2.40 10.73 0.09
CA ILE A 113 3.03 11.03 -1.21
C ILE A 113 4.35 11.77 -0.99
N ASP A 114 4.40 12.72 -0.05
CA ASP A 114 5.64 13.42 0.33
C ASP A 114 6.69 12.45 0.88
N ASP A 115 6.29 11.48 1.72
CA ASP A 115 7.15 10.41 2.21
C ASP A 115 7.68 9.53 1.05
N VAL A 116 6.85 9.17 0.06
CA VAL A 116 7.31 8.44 -1.16
C VAL A 116 8.35 9.24 -1.92
N VAL A 117 8.13 10.54 -2.15
CA VAL A 117 9.13 11.39 -2.83
C VAL A 117 10.43 11.46 -2.01
N ALA A 118 10.34 11.52 -0.69
CA ALA A 118 11.52 11.45 0.19
C ALA A 118 12.28 10.13 0.05
N TYR A 119 11.57 9.00 -0.09
CA TYR A 119 12.17 7.71 -0.40
C TYR A 119 12.90 7.74 -1.76
N MET A 120 12.26 8.22 -2.81
CA MET A 120 12.85 8.28 -4.16
C MET A 120 14.13 9.13 -4.17
N LEU A 121 14.17 10.23 -3.42
CA LEU A 121 15.36 11.09 -3.31
C LEU A 121 16.59 10.36 -2.74
N THR A 122 16.39 9.28 -1.97
CA THR A 122 17.51 8.47 -1.45
C THR A 122 18.25 7.70 -2.55
N TRP A 123 17.64 7.49 -3.72
CA TRP A 123 18.29 6.79 -4.84
C TRP A 123 19.50 7.57 -5.37
N GLN A 124 19.49 8.90 -5.23
CA GLN A 124 20.57 9.79 -5.66
C GLN A 124 21.75 9.81 -4.70
N THR A 125 21.53 9.48 -3.42
CA THR A 125 22.58 9.49 -2.38
C THR A 125 23.15 8.10 -2.12
N GLY A 126 22.41 7.04 -2.47
CA GLY A 126 22.80 5.64 -2.24
C GLY A 126 22.37 5.10 -0.88
N ASP A 127 21.94 5.96 0.04
CA ASP A 127 21.42 5.59 1.38
C ASP A 127 19.94 5.17 1.30
N THR A 128 19.62 4.28 0.36
CA THR A 128 18.25 3.85 0.08
C THR A 128 17.80 2.77 1.06
N PRO A 129 16.73 3.00 1.86
CA PRO A 129 16.12 1.94 2.64
C PRO A 129 15.68 0.76 1.77
N GLU A 130 15.85 -0.46 2.26
CA GLU A 130 15.26 -1.63 1.60
C GLU A 130 13.72 -1.56 1.67
N LEU A 131 13.08 -2.09 0.64
CA LEU A 131 11.63 -2.23 0.65
C LEU A 131 11.24 -3.32 1.64
N PRO A 132 10.22 -3.10 2.49
CA PRO A 132 9.71 -4.15 3.35
C PRO A 132 9.05 -5.26 2.52
N ASP A 133 9.26 -6.51 2.92
CA ASP A 133 8.55 -7.64 2.32
C ASP A 133 7.06 -7.60 2.68
N ALA A 134 6.20 -7.65 1.65
CA ALA A 134 4.77 -7.87 1.85
C ALA A 134 4.51 -9.38 2.00
N GLN A 135 4.22 -9.82 3.22
CA GLN A 135 3.93 -11.23 3.51
C GLN A 135 2.42 -11.43 3.65
N LEU A 136 1.86 -12.25 2.77
CA LEU A 136 0.51 -12.76 2.88
C LEU A 136 0.57 -14.27 3.09
N GLU A 137 -0.36 -14.77 3.89
CA GLU A 137 -0.60 -16.20 4.02
C GLU A 137 -1.72 -16.61 3.07
N PRO A 138 -1.68 -17.85 2.52
CA PRO A 138 -2.83 -18.42 1.82
C PRO A 138 -4.11 -18.35 2.65
N GLY A 139 -5.24 -18.28 1.96
CA GLY A 139 -6.54 -18.39 2.60
C GLY A 139 -6.74 -19.76 3.27
N ALA A 140 -7.79 -19.86 4.09
CA ALA A 140 -8.03 -21.05 4.92
C ALA A 140 -8.47 -22.29 4.11
N VAL A 141 -8.78 -22.14 2.82
CA VAL A 141 -9.20 -23.24 1.94
C VAL A 141 -7.97 -24.04 1.52
N VAL A 142 -7.99 -25.36 1.77
CA VAL A 142 -6.93 -26.27 1.34
C VAL A 142 -7.00 -26.44 -0.18
N TYR A 143 -5.95 -25.97 -0.87
CA TYR A 143 -5.81 -26.12 -2.31
C TYR A 143 -4.91 -27.30 -2.68
N THR A 144 -5.38 -28.16 -3.58
CA THR A 144 -4.66 -29.38 -4.02
C THR A 144 -4.43 -29.44 -5.54
N GLY A 145 -4.61 -28.32 -6.25
CA GLY A 145 -4.39 -28.21 -7.68
C GLY A 145 -2.93 -27.87 -8.04
N PRO A 146 -2.64 -27.54 -9.31
CA PRO A 146 -1.31 -27.09 -9.73
C PRO A 146 -0.96 -25.72 -9.13
N GLY A 147 0.33 -25.48 -8.90
CA GLY A 147 0.84 -24.24 -8.28
C GLY A 147 0.92 -24.32 -6.76
N ASN A 148 1.73 -23.43 -6.18
CA ASN A 148 1.94 -23.31 -4.74
C ASN A 148 1.23 -22.04 -4.22
N PRO A 149 0.17 -22.16 -3.39
CA PRO A 149 -0.58 -21.01 -2.92
C PRO A 149 0.24 -20.09 -1.99
N SER A 150 1.24 -20.60 -1.26
CA SER A 150 2.12 -19.75 -0.44
C SER A 150 3.04 -18.90 -1.31
N GLU A 151 3.59 -19.45 -2.39
CA GLU A 151 4.35 -18.66 -3.37
C GLU A 151 3.43 -17.70 -4.14
N GLY A 152 2.19 -18.10 -4.39
CA GLY A 152 1.17 -17.24 -5.00
C GLY A 152 0.79 -16.05 -4.14
N ALA A 153 0.76 -16.24 -2.82
CA ALA A 153 0.52 -15.16 -1.86
C ALA A 153 1.61 -14.08 -1.97
N THR A 154 2.88 -14.47 -2.15
CA THR A 154 3.99 -13.54 -2.43
C THR A 154 3.79 -12.80 -3.75
N VAL A 155 3.40 -13.49 -4.82
CA VAL A 155 3.13 -12.84 -6.12
C VAL A 155 1.99 -11.83 -5.99
N TYR A 156 0.89 -12.21 -5.33
CA TYR A 156 -0.25 -11.31 -5.12
C TYR A 156 0.13 -10.12 -4.24
N ALA A 157 0.87 -10.34 -3.15
CA ALA A 157 1.34 -9.30 -2.24
C ALA A 157 2.18 -8.25 -2.97
N TYR A 158 3.05 -8.70 -3.86
CA TYR A 158 3.92 -7.83 -4.64
C TYR A 158 3.19 -7.11 -5.77
N ALA A 159 2.41 -7.82 -6.59
CA ALA A 159 1.90 -7.29 -7.86
C ALA A 159 0.45 -6.78 -7.82
N CYS A 160 -0.38 -7.28 -6.90
CA CYS A 160 -1.83 -7.13 -6.97
C CYS A 160 -2.41 -6.40 -5.75
N LEU A 161 -1.86 -6.67 -4.55
CA LEU A 161 -2.37 -6.20 -3.26
C LEU A 161 -2.46 -4.67 -3.20
N GLY A 162 -1.47 -3.96 -3.74
CA GLY A 162 -1.45 -2.50 -3.80
C GLY A 162 -2.73 -1.92 -4.38
N CYS A 163 -3.19 -2.45 -5.52
CA CYS A 163 -4.36 -1.93 -6.22
C CYS A 163 -5.67 -2.60 -5.76
N HIS A 164 -5.67 -3.92 -5.66
CA HIS A 164 -6.88 -4.73 -5.44
C HIS A 164 -7.16 -5.06 -3.98
N GLY A 165 -6.30 -4.64 -3.06
CA GLY A 165 -6.49 -4.84 -1.63
C GLY A 165 -6.42 -6.31 -1.22
N ARG A 166 -6.69 -6.57 0.06
CA ARG A 166 -6.71 -7.93 0.61
C ARG A 166 -7.92 -8.69 0.05
N ASP A 167 -7.73 -9.97 -0.27
CA ASP A 167 -8.76 -10.86 -0.80
C ASP A 167 -9.50 -10.31 -2.05
N ALA A 168 -8.81 -9.54 -2.90
CA ALA A 168 -9.40 -8.89 -4.08
C ALA A 168 -10.58 -7.92 -3.79
N LYS A 169 -10.74 -7.45 -2.55
CA LYS A 169 -11.90 -6.62 -2.11
C LYS A 169 -11.79 -5.13 -2.46
N GLY A 170 -10.73 -4.72 -3.13
CA GLY A 170 -10.44 -3.32 -3.45
C GLY A 170 -10.14 -2.49 -2.20
N ARG A 171 -10.02 -1.18 -2.39
CA ARG A 171 -9.70 -0.23 -1.30
C ARG A 171 -10.78 0.83 -1.05
N GLY A 172 -11.98 0.63 -1.59
CA GLY A 172 -13.09 1.58 -1.45
C GLY A 172 -12.84 2.91 -2.17
N LYS A 173 -11.94 2.92 -3.15
CA LYS A 173 -11.55 4.10 -3.95
C LYS A 173 -11.73 3.79 -5.43
N ALA A 174 -12.09 4.79 -6.23
CA ALA A 174 -12.49 4.60 -7.63
C ALA A 174 -11.38 3.95 -8.47
N ASN A 175 -10.13 4.36 -8.26
CA ASN A 175 -8.97 3.83 -8.99
C ASN A 175 -8.43 2.51 -8.41
N PHE A 176 -9.00 2.01 -7.30
CA PHE A 176 -8.52 0.84 -6.56
C PHE A 176 -9.66 -0.17 -6.36
N PRO A 177 -10.13 -0.78 -7.46
CA PRO A 177 -11.34 -1.58 -7.48
C PRO A 177 -11.12 -2.98 -6.90
N ARG A 178 -12.22 -3.57 -6.44
CA ARG A 178 -12.31 -5.03 -6.26
C ARG A 178 -12.42 -5.74 -7.61
N PHE A 179 -12.07 -7.02 -7.65
CA PHE A 179 -12.40 -7.89 -8.79
C PHE A 179 -13.01 -9.20 -8.29
N THR A 180 -13.83 -9.82 -9.14
CA THR A 180 -14.36 -11.16 -8.87
C THR A 180 -13.34 -12.18 -9.32
N ILE A 181 -13.00 -13.12 -8.43
CA ILE A 181 -12.08 -14.20 -8.76
C ILE A 181 -12.82 -15.22 -9.64
N ASP A 182 -12.26 -15.45 -10.83
CA ASP A 182 -12.81 -16.36 -11.82
C ASP A 182 -11.69 -16.99 -12.67
N GLU A 183 -12.08 -17.86 -13.60
CA GLU A 183 -11.16 -18.53 -14.53
C GLU A 183 -10.38 -17.60 -15.47
N ASN A 184 -10.76 -16.32 -15.54
CA ASN A 184 -10.12 -15.32 -16.41
C ASN A 184 -9.15 -14.42 -15.64
N SER A 185 -9.20 -14.41 -14.32
CA SER A 185 -8.47 -13.47 -13.47
C SER A 185 -6.96 -13.48 -13.74
N VAL A 186 -6.35 -14.66 -13.82
CA VAL A 186 -4.91 -14.80 -14.13
C VAL A 186 -4.60 -14.45 -15.58
N ARG A 187 -5.50 -14.75 -16.53
CA ARG A 187 -5.30 -14.36 -17.94
C ARG A 187 -5.27 -12.84 -18.09
N VAL A 188 -6.18 -12.12 -17.43
CA VAL A 188 -6.22 -10.65 -17.46
C VAL A 188 -4.94 -10.07 -16.89
N ALA A 189 -4.46 -10.58 -15.75
CA ALA A 189 -3.17 -10.16 -15.18
C ALA A 189 -1.99 -10.46 -16.11
N ALA A 190 -1.96 -11.66 -16.72
CA ALA A 190 -0.90 -12.09 -17.62
C ALA A 190 -0.80 -11.21 -18.88
N THR A 191 -1.94 -10.87 -19.48
CA THR A 191 -2.02 -10.17 -20.77
C THR A 191 -2.12 -8.66 -20.65
N GLY A 192 -2.53 -8.14 -19.48
CA GLY A 192 -2.83 -6.73 -19.33
C GLY A 192 -4.07 -6.29 -20.11
N ASP A 193 -4.96 -7.21 -20.48
CA ASP A 193 -6.21 -6.98 -21.24
C ASP A 193 -7.28 -6.16 -20.44
N GLY A 194 -6.84 -5.24 -19.58
CA GLY A 194 -7.66 -4.42 -18.70
C GLY A 194 -7.75 -2.96 -19.13
N HIS A 195 -8.40 -2.14 -18.28
CA HIS A 195 -8.81 -0.75 -18.48
C HIS A 195 -7.69 0.29 -18.74
N GLY A 196 -6.54 -0.10 -19.30
CA GLY A 196 -5.42 0.79 -19.62
C GLY A 196 -4.62 1.23 -18.39
N PHE A 197 -4.71 0.52 -17.27
CA PHE A 197 -4.00 0.84 -16.01
C PHE A 197 -3.19 -0.32 -15.45
N VAL A 198 -3.44 -1.54 -15.91
CA VAL A 198 -2.77 -2.76 -15.47
C VAL A 198 -1.89 -3.24 -16.61
N PRO A 199 -0.56 -3.28 -16.46
CA PRO A 199 0.32 -3.78 -17.51
C PRO A 199 0.24 -5.30 -17.62
N ALA A 200 0.75 -5.85 -18.72
CA ALA A 200 0.89 -7.29 -18.90
C ALA A 200 1.99 -7.83 -17.99
N PHE A 201 1.64 -8.70 -17.03
CA PHE A 201 2.61 -9.22 -16.06
C PHE A 201 3.35 -10.48 -16.54
N ALA A 202 2.88 -11.18 -17.57
CA ALA A 202 3.54 -12.39 -18.05
C ALA A 202 4.86 -12.09 -18.78
N ASP A 203 5.89 -12.90 -18.53
CA ASP A 203 7.21 -12.77 -19.15
C ASP A 203 7.19 -12.78 -20.68
N ASN A 204 6.37 -13.65 -21.28
CA ASN A 204 6.17 -13.76 -22.71
C ASN A 204 5.42 -12.57 -23.33
N ALA A 205 4.81 -11.72 -22.50
CA ALA A 205 4.21 -10.44 -22.87
C ALA A 205 5.09 -9.25 -22.48
N GLY A 206 6.28 -9.49 -21.92
CA GLY A 206 7.23 -8.47 -21.46
C GLY A 206 7.11 -8.10 -19.98
N GLY A 207 6.26 -8.75 -19.21
CA GLY A 207 6.18 -8.55 -17.76
C GLY A 207 7.23 -9.32 -16.97
N PRO A 208 7.23 -9.22 -15.63
CA PRO A 208 8.24 -9.85 -14.77
C PRO A 208 7.90 -11.30 -14.35
N LEU A 209 6.68 -11.79 -14.58
CA LEU A 209 6.21 -13.05 -14.00
C LEU A 209 6.38 -14.23 -14.96
N ALA A 210 7.14 -15.22 -14.52
CA ALA A 210 7.27 -16.50 -15.20
C ALA A 210 5.94 -17.30 -15.16
N PRO A 211 5.72 -18.26 -16.08
CA PRO A 211 4.51 -19.08 -16.10
C PRO A 211 4.21 -19.76 -14.76
N GLN A 212 5.22 -20.29 -14.06
CA GLN A 212 5.05 -20.92 -12.75
C GLN A 212 4.55 -19.93 -11.69
N GLN A 213 4.94 -18.65 -11.76
CA GLN A 213 4.46 -17.62 -10.83
C GLN A 213 2.98 -17.28 -11.08
N LEU A 214 2.53 -17.36 -12.34
CA LEU A 214 1.12 -17.20 -12.70
C LEU A 214 0.28 -18.41 -12.23
N ASP A 215 0.81 -19.63 -12.32
CA ASP A 215 0.17 -20.83 -11.76
C ASP A 215 0.07 -20.75 -10.23
N ASN A 216 1.13 -20.27 -9.57
CA ASN A 216 1.13 -20.02 -8.12
C ASN A 216 0.10 -18.95 -7.75
N LEU A 217 0.00 -17.86 -8.53
CA LEU A 217 -1.02 -16.83 -8.34
C LEU A 217 -2.44 -17.40 -8.45
N ASP A 218 -2.72 -18.24 -9.46
CA ASP A 218 -4.01 -18.93 -9.58
C ASP A 218 -4.32 -19.77 -8.33
N ALA A 219 -3.33 -20.54 -7.87
CA ALA A 219 -3.45 -21.34 -6.65
C ALA A 219 -3.82 -20.48 -5.43
N TYR A 220 -3.15 -19.33 -5.24
CA TYR A 220 -3.47 -18.41 -4.16
C TYR A 220 -4.88 -17.81 -4.28
N LEU A 221 -5.27 -17.33 -5.46
CA LEU A 221 -6.60 -16.75 -5.69
C LEU A 221 -7.72 -17.73 -5.32
N ARG A 222 -7.54 -19.03 -5.61
CA ARG A 222 -8.49 -20.08 -5.22
C ARG A 222 -8.59 -20.28 -3.70
N THR A 223 -7.56 -19.93 -2.93
CA THR A 223 -7.63 -20.02 -1.46
C THR A 223 -8.42 -18.88 -0.82
N ILE A 224 -8.51 -17.74 -1.51
CA ILE A 224 -9.19 -16.51 -1.03
C ILE A 224 -10.54 -16.25 -1.72
N ASP A 225 -10.95 -17.11 -2.66
CA ASP A 225 -12.27 -17.12 -3.30
C ASP A 225 -13.35 -17.69 -2.34
N VAL A 226 -13.56 -17.01 -1.22
CA VAL A 226 -14.45 -17.47 -0.13
C VAL A 226 -15.92 -17.08 -0.34
N GLU A 227 -16.27 -16.34 -1.40
CA GLU A 227 -17.68 -16.03 -1.71
C GLU A 227 -18.48 -17.29 -2.12
N LYS A 228 -17.81 -18.44 -2.35
CA LYS A 228 -18.46 -19.71 -2.66
C LYS A 228 -18.89 -20.56 -1.45
N GLU A 229 -18.52 -20.23 -0.21
CA GLU A 229 -18.90 -21.06 0.95
C GLU A 229 -19.75 -20.33 2.02
N GLU A 230 -20.93 -20.93 2.24
CA GLU A 230 -21.98 -20.70 3.26
C GLU A 230 -23.05 -19.61 3.06
N GLU A 231 -23.82 -19.72 1.97
CA GLU A 231 -25.28 -19.68 2.17
C GLU A 231 -25.70 -20.99 2.87
N GLY A 232 -25.50 -21.08 4.19
CA GLY A 232 -26.20 -22.07 5.00
C GLY A 232 -27.70 -21.95 4.70
N PRO A 233 -28.48 -23.05 4.64
CA PRO A 233 -29.84 -23.00 4.12
C PRO A 233 -30.58 -21.90 4.88
N GLN A 234 -30.99 -20.82 4.19
CA GLN A 234 -31.62 -19.66 4.84
C GLN A 234 -32.79 -20.09 5.75
N GLY A 235 -33.39 -21.24 5.45
CA GLY A 235 -34.39 -21.93 6.28
C GLY A 235 -33.94 -22.30 7.70
N VAL A 236 -32.67 -22.64 7.97
CA VAL A 236 -32.20 -23.01 9.32
C VAL A 236 -32.09 -21.76 10.20
N THR A 237 -31.49 -20.68 9.68
CA THR A 237 -31.40 -19.41 10.41
C THR A 237 -32.78 -18.82 10.69
N ILE A 238 -33.68 -18.84 9.69
CA ILE A 238 -35.07 -18.40 9.85
C ILE A 238 -35.82 -19.30 10.85
N LEU A 239 -35.65 -20.62 10.78
CA LEU A 239 -36.26 -21.57 11.71
C LEU A 239 -35.81 -21.31 13.15
N LEU A 240 -34.50 -21.11 13.38
CA LEU A 240 -33.97 -20.81 14.71
C LEU A 240 -34.49 -19.47 15.26
N MET A 241 -34.62 -18.45 14.41
CA MET A 241 -35.23 -17.17 14.81
C MET A 241 -36.70 -17.33 15.18
N VAL A 242 -37.49 -18.08 14.39
CA VAL A 242 -38.91 -18.33 14.66
C VAL A 242 -39.09 -19.14 15.94
N LEU A 243 -38.28 -20.19 16.15
CA LEU A 243 -38.30 -20.99 17.37
C LEU A 243 -37.92 -20.15 18.60
N GLY A 244 -36.91 -19.28 18.47
CA GLY A 244 -36.51 -18.35 19.52
C GLY A 244 -37.62 -17.37 19.91
N LEU A 245 -38.27 -16.74 18.93
CA LEU A 245 -39.39 -15.82 19.16
C LEU A 245 -40.60 -16.55 19.77
N GLY A 246 -40.88 -17.78 19.33
CA GLY A 246 -41.92 -18.62 19.90
C GLY A 246 -41.68 -18.94 21.38
N ALA A 247 -40.44 -19.32 21.72
CA ALA A 247 -40.07 -19.62 23.11
C ALA A 247 -40.21 -18.38 24.02
N VAL A 248 -39.77 -17.21 23.57
CA VAL A 248 -39.93 -15.95 24.32
C VAL A 248 -41.40 -15.60 24.52
N GLY A 249 -42.24 -15.78 23.50
CA GLY A 249 -43.68 -15.55 23.59
C GLY A 249 -44.36 -16.48 24.60
N ILE A 250 -43.99 -17.76 24.62
CA ILE A 250 -44.53 -18.73 25.57
C ILE A 250 -44.13 -18.38 27.00
N VAL A 251 -42.85 -18.11 27.25
CA VAL A 251 -42.34 -17.75 28.59
C VAL A 251 -42.97 -16.45 29.08
N GLY A 252 -43.04 -15.42 28.22
CA GLY A 252 -43.69 -14.16 28.53
C GLY A 252 -45.18 -14.31 28.84
N GLY A 253 -45.90 -15.12 28.05
CA GLY A 253 -47.31 -15.42 28.28
C GLY A 253 -47.57 -16.12 29.61
N VAL A 254 -46.75 -17.12 29.96
CA VAL A 254 -46.83 -17.83 31.25
C VAL A 254 -46.55 -16.89 32.41
N TYR A 255 -45.53 -16.03 32.30
CA TYR A 255 -45.19 -15.04 33.33
C TYR A 255 -46.33 -14.04 33.59
N VAL A 256 -46.92 -13.51 32.51
CA VAL A 256 -48.04 -12.56 32.61
C VAL A 256 -49.29 -13.22 33.19
N ALA A 257 -49.59 -14.47 32.80
CA ALA A 257 -50.72 -15.23 33.32
C ALA A 257 -50.56 -15.53 34.82
N ALA A 258 -49.38 -15.96 35.26
CA ALA A 258 -49.08 -16.21 36.67
C ALA A 258 -49.20 -14.93 37.52
N ASN A 259 -48.71 -13.79 37.01
CA ASN A 259 -48.77 -12.52 37.72
C ASN A 259 -50.20 -11.93 37.80
N ARG A 260 -51.06 -12.22 36.81
CA ARG A 260 -52.48 -11.85 36.86
C ARG A 260 -53.26 -12.65 37.90
N GLN A 261 -52.98 -13.93 38.06
CA GLN A 261 -53.62 -14.78 39.07
C GLN A 261 -53.23 -14.37 40.50
N GLY A 262 -51.97 -13.97 40.73
CA GLY A 262 -51.52 -13.45 42.03
C GLY A 262 -52.18 -12.13 42.44
N ARG A 263 -52.57 -11.28 41.48
CA ARG A 263 -53.26 -10.00 41.73
C ARG A 263 -54.77 -10.11 41.97
N ALA A 264 -55.40 -11.22 41.59
CA ALA A 264 -56.83 -11.45 41.81
C ALA A 264 -57.13 -12.16 43.15
N ALA A 265 -56.08 -12.61 43.85
CA ALA A 265 -56.18 -13.39 45.09
C ALA A 265 -55.79 -12.61 46.37
N GLY A 266 -55.57 -11.29 46.27
CA GLY A 266 -55.32 -10.38 47.39
C GLY A 266 -56.29 -9.22 47.36
#